data_AF-A0A3G9CXR3-F1
#
_entry.id   AF-A0A3G9CXR3-F1
#
_cell.length_a   1.000
_cell.length_b   1.000
_cell.length_c   1.000
_cell.angle_alpha   90.00
_cell.angle_beta   90.00
_cell.angle_gamma   90.00
#
_symmetry.space_group_name_H-M   'P 1'
#
loop_
_entity.id
_entity.type
_entity.pdbx_description
1 polymer ?
#
loop_
_entity_poly.entity_id
_entity_poly.type
_entity_poly.pdbx_seq_one_letter_code
_entity_poly.pdbx_strand_id
1 'polypeptide(L)'
;MKLLADDKINVIDYDLSVYEGVERIQSIKADGIIFTLQRRDPVEISILFREMESSDIVRVERAVKKLRKLFKRKMALAGLEDYSLFNKMIQEVFLIDPKNKDKIIRMFSWALSDEEGSLEKFEDLILYLMVREHIK
;
A
#
# COMPACT_ATOMS: atom_id res chain seq x y z
N MET A 1 20.02 6.15 -3.60
CA MET A 1 18.90 5.18 -3.68
C MET A 1 17.75 5.48 -2.70
N LYS A 2 17.24 6.72 -2.65
CA LYS A 2 16.13 7.05 -1.73
C LYS A 2 14.77 6.54 -2.25
N LEU A 3 14.55 6.60 -3.56
CA LEU A 3 13.29 6.20 -4.19
C LEU A 3 13.00 4.68 -4.13
N LEU A 4 14.04 3.86 -4.26
CA LEU A 4 13.95 2.40 -4.07
C LEU A 4 13.62 2.06 -2.61
N ALA A 5 14.32 2.67 -1.65
CA ALA A 5 14.07 2.47 -0.23
C ALA A 5 12.66 2.94 0.21
N ASP A 6 12.13 3.95 -0.49
CA ASP A 6 10.79 4.50 -0.27
C ASP A 6 9.66 3.70 -0.95
N ASP A 7 9.94 2.57 -1.61
CA ASP A 7 8.97 1.79 -2.43
C ASP A 7 8.20 2.69 -3.43
N LYS A 8 8.95 3.59 -4.11
CA LYS A 8 8.41 4.48 -5.15
C LYS A 8 8.73 3.98 -6.56
N ILE A 9 9.77 3.17 -6.71
CA ILE A 9 10.23 2.63 -7.99
C ILE A 9 10.58 1.15 -7.86
N ASN A 10 10.31 0.38 -8.91
CA ASN A 10 10.72 -1.03 -9.04
C ASN A 10 11.70 -1.16 -10.21
N VAL A 11 12.71 -2.02 -10.06
CA VAL A 11 13.53 -2.44 -11.20
C VAL A 11 12.71 -3.42 -12.02
N ILE A 12 12.51 -3.12 -13.30
CA ILE A 12 11.72 -3.97 -14.21
C ILE A 12 12.56 -4.66 -15.27
N ASP A 13 13.69 -4.05 -15.64
CA ASP A 13 14.52 -4.56 -16.72
C ASP A 13 15.92 -3.97 -16.65
N TYR A 14 16.77 -4.39 -17.59
CA TYR A 14 18.14 -3.93 -17.72
C TYR A 14 18.52 -3.73 -19.19
N ASP A 15 18.92 -2.52 -19.55
CA ASP A 15 19.47 -2.21 -20.87
C ASP A 15 20.89 -2.76 -21.01
N LEU A 16 21.04 -3.88 -21.71
CA LEU A 16 22.34 -4.49 -21.97
C LEU A 16 23.19 -3.71 -22.98
N SER A 17 22.63 -2.74 -23.70
CA SER A 17 23.38 -1.95 -24.69
C SER A 17 24.48 -1.08 -24.04
N VAL A 18 24.38 -0.80 -22.74
CA VAL A 18 25.40 -0.09 -21.94
C VAL A 18 26.75 -0.81 -21.84
N TYR A 19 26.83 -2.04 -22.34
CA TYR A 19 28.05 -2.83 -22.43
C TYR A 19 28.66 -2.90 -23.84
N GLU A 20 28.13 -2.16 -24.82
CA GLU A 20 28.74 -1.98 -26.15
C GLU A 20 29.15 -3.30 -26.84
N GLY A 21 28.33 -4.35 -26.71
CA GLY A 21 28.56 -5.64 -27.38
C GLY A 21 29.43 -6.65 -26.64
N VAL A 22 29.75 -6.43 -25.35
CA VAL A 22 30.44 -7.43 -24.52
C VAL A 22 29.55 -8.66 -24.29
N GLU A 23 30.00 -9.84 -24.74
CA GLU A 23 29.26 -11.10 -24.65
C GLU A 23 29.10 -11.64 -23.21
N ARG A 24 29.94 -11.21 -22.27
CA ARG A 24 29.97 -11.76 -20.91
C ARG A 24 30.15 -10.66 -19.87
N ILE A 25 29.09 -10.42 -19.10
CA ILE A 25 29.04 -9.38 -18.06
C ILE A 25 29.23 -10.03 -16.69
N GLN A 26 30.24 -9.59 -15.93
CA GLN A 26 30.52 -10.09 -14.57
C GLN A 26 29.94 -9.20 -13.45
N SER A 27 29.50 -7.99 -13.77
CA SER A 27 28.86 -7.08 -12.81
C SER A 27 27.89 -6.12 -13.51
N ILE A 28 26.79 -5.80 -12.84
CA ILE A 28 25.71 -4.93 -13.33
C ILE A 28 26.13 -3.44 -13.18
N LYS A 29 26.09 -2.66 -14.26
CA LYS A 29 26.32 -1.20 -14.23
C LYS A 29 25.04 -0.51 -13.78
N ALA A 30 25.16 0.54 -12.98
CA ALA A 30 23.98 1.30 -12.55
C ALA A 30 23.22 1.94 -13.73
N ASP A 31 23.95 2.29 -14.79
CA ASP A 31 23.42 3.03 -15.95
C ASP A 31 22.44 2.23 -16.80
N GLY A 32 22.49 0.90 -16.75
CA GLY A 32 21.56 0.04 -17.51
C GLY A 32 20.27 -0.29 -16.75
N ILE A 33 20.11 0.11 -15.50
CA ILE A 33 18.95 -0.30 -14.69
C ILE A 33 17.71 0.47 -15.14
N ILE A 34 16.68 -0.26 -15.61
CA ILE A 34 15.40 0.31 -16.00
C ILE A 34 14.42 0.23 -14.82
N PHE A 35 13.88 1.38 -14.44
CA PHE A 35 12.91 1.52 -13.35
C PHE A 35 11.50 1.82 -13.88
N THR A 36 10.50 1.29 -13.19
CA THR A 36 9.12 1.78 -13.29
C THR A 36 8.68 2.44 -12.00
N LEU A 37 7.71 3.35 -12.09
CA LEU A 37 7.01 3.87 -10.91
C LEU A 37 6.13 2.78 -10.33
N GLN A 38 6.26 2.55 -9.03
CA GLN A 38 5.38 1.63 -8.33
C GLN A 38 4.03 2.33 -8.09
N ARG A 39 3.05 2.02 -8.93
CA ARG A 39 1.64 2.38 -8.71
C ARG A 39 0.98 1.31 -7.87
N ARG A 40 0.24 1.74 -6.85
CA ARG A 40 -0.52 0.85 -5.96
C ARG A 40 -1.95 0.78 -6.45
N ASP A 41 -2.31 -0.38 -6.94
CA ASP A 41 -3.63 -0.65 -7.49
C ASP A 41 -4.63 -1.06 -6.37
N PRO A 42 -5.89 -0.58 -6.40
CA PRO A 42 -6.90 -0.96 -5.42
C PRO A 42 -7.14 -2.48 -5.32
N VAL A 43 -6.98 -3.23 -6.41
CA VAL A 43 -7.13 -4.70 -6.40
C VAL A 43 -6.02 -5.33 -5.58
N GLU A 44 -4.76 -4.94 -5.78
CA GLU A 44 -3.64 -5.44 -4.97
C GLU A 44 -3.83 -5.15 -3.48
N ILE A 45 -4.33 -3.96 -3.14
CA ILE A 45 -4.60 -3.60 -1.74
C ILE A 45 -5.76 -4.44 -1.18
N SER A 46 -6.80 -4.70 -1.98
CA SER A 46 -7.92 -5.55 -1.56
C SER A 46 -7.47 -6.99 -1.28
N ILE A 47 -6.46 -7.48 -2.01
CA ILE A 47 -5.85 -8.79 -1.77
C ILE A 47 -5.18 -8.78 -0.39
N LEU A 48 -4.45 -7.73 -0.02
CA LEU A 48 -3.84 -7.65 1.32
C LEU A 48 -4.89 -7.74 2.44
N PHE A 49 -6.05 -7.11 2.29
CA PHE A 49 -7.15 -7.26 3.26
C PHE A 49 -7.63 -8.71 3.35
N ARG A 50 -7.81 -9.40 2.22
CA ARG A 50 -8.22 -10.81 2.19
C ARG A 50 -7.17 -11.74 2.78
N GLU A 51 -5.89 -11.44 2.59
CA GLU A 51 -4.78 -12.22 3.19
C GLU A 51 -4.79 -12.21 4.71
N MET A 52 -5.38 -11.18 5.34
CA MET A 52 -5.53 -11.12 6.80
C MET A 52 -6.49 -12.18 7.36
N GLU A 53 -7.29 -12.83 6.51
CA GLU A 53 -8.19 -13.93 6.88
C GLU A 53 -7.56 -15.31 6.72
N SER A 54 -6.32 -15.37 6.24
CA SER A 54 -5.63 -16.65 6.06
C SER A 54 -5.39 -17.34 7.40
N SER A 55 -5.41 -18.68 7.41
CA SER A 55 -4.95 -19.49 8.54
C SER A 55 -3.43 -19.46 8.71
N ASP A 56 -2.69 -18.99 7.71
CA ASP A 56 -1.24 -18.83 7.77
C ASP A 56 -0.87 -17.53 8.48
N ILE A 57 -0.40 -17.65 9.73
CA ILE A 57 0.02 -16.53 10.58
C ILE A 57 1.11 -15.67 9.90
N VAL A 58 2.06 -16.29 9.20
CA VAL A 58 3.16 -15.55 8.55
C VAL A 58 2.61 -14.70 7.41
N ARG A 59 1.63 -15.22 6.67
CA ARG A 59 0.93 -14.49 5.61
C ARG A 59 0.13 -13.32 6.18
N VAL A 60 -0.62 -13.55 7.26
CA VAL A 60 -1.40 -12.51 7.96
C VAL A 60 -0.49 -11.39 8.47
N GLU A 61 0.62 -11.73 9.14
CA GLU A 61 1.57 -10.72 9.63
C GLU A 61 2.16 -9.87 8.51
N ARG A 62 2.50 -10.51 7.38
CA ARG A 62 3.02 -9.81 6.20
C ARG A 62 1.98 -8.84 5.63
N ALA A 63 0.73 -9.27 5.50
CA ALA A 63 -0.36 -8.45 5.01
C ALA A 63 -0.60 -7.23 5.92
N VAL A 64 -0.66 -7.44 7.25
CA VAL A 64 -0.82 -6.36 8.24
C VAL A 64 0.32 -5.36 8.16
N LYS A 65 1.58 -5.83 8.08
CA LYS A 65 2.76 -4.95 7.97
C LYS A 65 2.69 -4.10 6.70
N LYS A 66 2.32 -4.69 5.56
CA LYS A 66 2.16 -3.98 4.29
C LYS A 66 1.04 -2.93 4.37
N LEU A 67 -0.15 -3.31 4.82
CA LEU A 67 -1.29 -2.39 4.98
C LEU A 67 -0.95 -1.24 5.94
N ARG A 68 -0.26 -1.52 7.05
CA ARG A 68 0.20 -0.49 7.98
C ARG A 68 1.16 0.49 7.31
N LYS A 69 2.10 0.02 6.48
CA LYS A 69 3.02 0.88 5.73
C LYS A 69 2.26 1.77 4.73
N LEU A 70 1.28 1.20 4.02
CA LEU A 70 0.41 1.94 3.10
C LEU A 70 -0.37 3.04 3.83
N PHE A 71 -1.03 2.69 4.92
CA PHE A 71 -1.81 3.61 5.74
C PHE A 71 -0.95 4.76 6.27
N LYS A 72 0.22 4.47 6.84
CA LYS A 72 1.16 5.49 7.33
C LYS A 72 1.58 6.47 6.25
N ARG A 73 1.87 5.96 5.04
CA ARG A 73 2.24 6.83 3.91
C ARG A 73 1.06 7.73 3.52
N LYS A 74 -0.15 7.19 3.46
CA LYS A 74 -1.35 7.96 3.09
C LYS A 74 -1.68 9.03 4.15
N MET A 75 -1.54 8.71 5.44
CA MET A 75 -1.62 9.66 6.56
C MET A 75 -0.61 10.81 6.40
N ALA A 76 0.65 10.48 6.10
CA ALA A 76 1.69 11.49 5.89
C ALA A 76 1.38 12.40 4.69
N LEU A 77 0.79 11.87 3.61
CA LEU A 77 0.33 12.68 2.47
C LEU A 77 -0.83 13.61 2.84
N ALA A 78 -1.73 13.16 3.72
CA ALA A 78 -2.83 13.97 4.26
C ALA A 78 -2.39 14.94 5.38
N GLY A 79 -1.10 14.95 5.77
CA GLY A 79 -0.60 15.77 6.87
C GLY A 79 -1.09 15.34 8.25
N LEU A 80 -1.46 14.07 8.43
CA LEU A 80 -1.99 13.51 9.68
C LEU A 80 -0.98 12.56 10.34
N GLU A 81 -0.90 12.58 11.68
CA GLU A 81 0.07 11.76 12.43
C GLU A 81 -0.56 10.72 13.38
N ASP A 82 -1.89 10.66 13.48
CA ASP A 82 -2.57 9.69 14.34
C ASP A 82 -2.59 8.28 13.74
N TYR A 83 -1.51 7.54 13.92
CA TYR A 83 -1.39 6.17 13.44
C TYR A 83 -2.25 5.16 14.23
N SER A 84 -2.90 5.56 15.32
CA SER A 84 -3.83 4.69 16.06
C SER A 84 -5.07 4.35 15.22
N LEU A 85 -5.44 5.22 14.28
CA LEU A 85 -6.54 5.03 13.33
C LEU A 85 -6.38 3.80 12.45
N PHE A 86 -5.16 3.29 12.27
CA PHE A 86 -4.95 2.02 11.56
C PHE A 86 -5.69 0.87 12.24
N ASN A 87 -5.62 0.79 13.58
CA ASN A 87 -6.32 -0.27 14.31
C ASN A 87 -7.84 -0.11 14.17
N LYS A 88 -8.36 1.13 14.16
CA LYS A 88 -9.78 1.41 13.94
C LYS A 88 -10.23 0.97 12.55
N MET A 89 -9.44 1.23 11.51
CA MET A 89 -9.70 0.72 10.16
C MET A 89 -9.82 -0.82 10.16
N ILE A 90 -8.92 -1.53 10.83
CA ILE A 90 -8.99 -2.99 10.94
C ILE A 90 -10.27 -3.43 11.68
N GLN A 91 -10.62 -2.76 12.77
CA GLN A 91 -11.88 -3.06 13.47
C GLN A 91 -13.11 -2.82 12.59
N GLU A 92 -13.12 -1.73 11.81
CA GLU A 92 -14.19 -1.41 10.86
C GLU A 92 -14.39 -2.54 9.84
N VAL A 93 -13.30 -3.04 9.26
CA VAL A 93 -13.33 -4.06 8.22
C VAL A 93 -13.74 -5.42 8.78
N PHE A 94 -13.20 -5.83 9.93
CA PHE A 94 -13.29 -7.24 10.38
C PHE A 94 -14.23 -7.47 11.55
N LEU A 95 -14.57 -6.46 12.34
CA LEU A 95 -15.34 -6.64 13.58
C LEU A 95 -16.73 -6.02 13.53
N ILE A 96 -16.87 -4.84 12.91
CA ILE A 96 -18.09 -4.03 13.12
C ILE A 96 -19.22 -4.40 12.15
N ASP A 97 -18.92 -4.64 10.88
CA ASP A 97 -19.95 -5.00 9.90
C ASP A 97 -19.48 -6.09 8.93
N PRO A 98 -19.53 -7.37 9.34
CA PRO A 98 -19.13 -8.49 8.51
C PRO A 98 -19.93 -8.61 7.20
N LYS A 99 -21.18 -8.10 7.18
CA LYS A 99 -22.06 -8.18 6.00
C LYS A 99 -21.65 -7.19 4.92
N ASN A 100 -21.15 -6.02 5.31
CA ASN A 100 -20.67 -5.00 4.38
C ASN A 100 -19.15 -5.03 4.17
N LYS A 101 -18.46 -6.04 4.68
CA LYS A 101 -17.00 -6.18 4.62
C LYS A 101 -16.40 -5.90 3.24
N ASP A 102 -16.89 -6.54 2.19
CA ASP A 102 -16.35 -6.34 0.83
C ASP A 102 -16.52 -4.90 0.32
N LYS A 103 -17.61 -4.23 0.72
CA LYS A 103 -17.82 -2.82 0.41
C LYS A 103 -16.80 -1.95 1.15
N ILE A 104 -16.57 -2.21 2.43
CA ILE A 104 -15.60 -1.49 3.27
C ILE A 104 -14.17 -1.72 2.76
N ILE A 105 -13.81 -2.97 2.43
CA ILE A 105 -12.51 -3.31 1.82
C ILE A 105 -12.31 -2.53 0.52
N ARG A 106 -13.31 -2.49 -0.38
CA ARG A 106 -13.20 -1.70 -1.63
C ARG A 106 -12.98 -0.22 -1.35
N MET A 107 -13.70 0.36 -0.39
CA MET A 107 -13.54 1.77 -0.02
C MET A 107 -12.13 2.06 0.51
N PHE A 108 -11.63 1.27 1.46
CA PHE A 108 -10.27 1.46 1.97
C PHE A 108 -9.20 1.14 0.93
N SER A 109 -9.43 0.15 0.05
CA SER A 109 -8.47 -0.19 -1.00
C SER A 109 -8.33 0.94 -2.01
N TRP A 110 -9.44 1.58 -2.41
CA TRP A 110 -9.40 2.76 -3.25
C TRP A 110 -8.68 3.92 -2.56
N ALA A 111 -9.03 4.22 -1.31
CA ALA A 111 -8.41 5.30 -0.54
C ALA A 111 -6.90 5.11 -0.33
N LEU A 112 -6.43 3.87 -0.16
CA LEU A 112 -5.01 3.57 0.04
C LEU A 112 -4.21 3.45 -1.27
N SER A 113 -4.88 3.47 -2.42
CA SER A 113 -4.27 3.37 -3.75
C SER A 113 -3.58 4.67 -4.19
N ASP A 114 -2.97 4.64 -5.37
CA ASP A 114 -2.45 5.83 -6.05
C ASP A 114 -3.41 6.37 -7.13
N GLU A 115 -4.69 5.94 -7.13
CA GLU A 115 -5.72 6.43 -8.07
C GLU A 115 -6.05 7.92 -7.83
N GLU A 116 -6.53 8.59 -8.88
CA GLU A 116 -7.03 9.96 -8.78
C GLU A 116 -8.24 10.01 -7.81
N GLY A 117 -8.31 11.05 -6.98
CA GLY A 117 -9.35 11.18 -5.96
C GLY A 117 -9.13 10.30 -4.71
N SER A 118 -8.08 9.49 -4.66
CA SER A 118 -7.83 8.57 -3.55
C SER A 118 -7.46 9.28 -2.25
N LEU A 119 -6.84 10.46 -2.31
CA LEU A 119 -6.44 11.22 -1.12
C LEU A 119 -7.66 11.85 -0.44
N GLU A 120 -8.51 12.50 -1.21
CA GLU A 120 -9.78 13.06 -0.77
C GLU A 120 -10.65 11.95 -0.14
N LYS A 121 -10.70 10.79 -0.81
CA LYS A 121 -11.42 9.63 -0.27
C LYS A 121 -10.81 9.11 1.03
N PHE A 122 -9.50 9.18 1.17
CA PHE A 122 -8.81 8.79 2.40
C PHE A 122 -9.15 9.75 3.54
N GLU A 123 -9.11 11.06 3.30
CA GLU A 123 -9.46 12.09 4.28
C GLU A 123 -10.90 11.93 4.78
N ASP A 124 -11.86 11.70 3.87
CA ASP A 124 -13.26 11.38 4.22
C ASP A 124 -13.37 10.18 5.17
N LEU A 125 -12.64 9.10 4.88
CA LEU A 125 -12.65 7.88 5.69
C LEU A 125 -12.00 8.10 7.05
N ILE A 126 -10.94 8.89 7.12
CA ILE A 126 -10.32 9.26 8.38
C ILE A 126 -11.28 10.08 9.23
N LEU A 127 -11.95 11.08 8.66
CA LEU A 127 -12.96 11.86 9.36
C LEU A 127 -14.08 10.96 9.91
N TYR A 128 -14.55 10.00 9.10
CA TYR A 128 -15.52 8.99 9.55
C TYR A 128 -15.00 8.18 10.76
N LEU A 129 -13.76 7.69 10.71
CA LEU A 129 -13.16 6.93 11.81
C LEU A 129 -12.97 7.76 13.09
N MET A 130 -12.68 9.06 12.96
CA MET A 130 -12.56 9.99 14.08
C MET A 130 -13.93 10.33 14.69
N VAL A 131 -14.93 10.67 13.88
CA VAL A 131 -16.27 11.03 14.38
C VAL A 131 -16.92 9.85 15.12
N ARG A 132 -16.72 8.63 14.64
CA ARG A 132 -17.25 7.43 15.29
C ARG A 132 -16.67 7.18 16.70
N GLU A 133 -15.51 7.74 17.01
CA GLU A 133 -14.91 7.69 18.35
C GLU A 133 -15.70 8.52 19.37
N HIS A 134 -16.32 9.60 18.93
CA HIS A 134 -17.07 10.51 19.81
C HIS A 134 -18.52 10.07 20.07
N ILE A 135 -18.98 8.98 19.43
CA ILE A 135 -20.36 8.48 19.52
C ILE A 135 -20.45 7.18 20.35
N LYS A 136 -19.33 6.68 20.88
CA LYS A 136 -19.28 5.53 21.80
C LYS A 136 -18.90 5.99 23.21
#